data_AF-E5FPV0-F1
#
_entry.id   AF-E5FPV0-F1
#
_cell.length_a   1.000
_cell.length_b   1.000
_cell.length_c   1.000
_cell.angle_alpha   90.00
_cell.angle_beta   90.00
_cell.angle_gamma   90.00
#
_symmetry.space_group_name_H-M   'P 1'
#
loop_
_entity.id
_entity.type
_entity.pdbx_description
1 polymer ?
#
loop_
_entity_poly.entity_id
_entity_poly.type
_entity_poly.pdbx_seq_one_letter_code
_entity_poly.pdbx_strand_id
1 'polypeptide(L)'
;MKKHILSLALGSLLVSTLSAEDDGFYTSVGYQIGEAAQMVKNTKGIQELSDNYEKLNNLLTRYSTLNTLIQLSADPSAINTARENLGASAKNLIGDKTNSPAYQAVLLAINAAVGFWNVVGYVTQCGGNGNQESTSSTTIFNNEPGYRSTSITCSLNRYSPGYYGPLGIDNMKKLNEAYQILQAALKQGLPALNQNNRTLDVTYSYTCSGEGNTNCDLKAIGLNNPNGGSTTTTQTIDGKQVTTMIRSTVVDAHADGNKLGVSYTEITNALSGVPDSAQALLAQASTLINTINSACPYFNAPHSEANGPKWECPSNKLCGAFSDEISAIQKMITDAQELVNQTSAINTNEQTTPVGGSGGNPFNPFTDASFAQGMLANASAQAKMLNLADQVGQTINPDKLTGTFKNFVTGFLATCNNPSTAGTGGTQGSAPGTVTTQTFASGCA
;
A
#
# COMPACT_ATOMS: atom_id res chain seq x y z
N MET A 1 27.36 17.31 -41.76
CA MET A 1 26.48 17.41 -40.58
C MET A 1 25.78 16.08 -40.35
N LYS A 2 26.41 15.23 -39.54
CA LYS A 2 25.95 13.94 -39.00
C LYS A 2 27.07 13.38 -38.06
N LYS A 3 26.64 12.55 -37.11
CA LYS A 3 27.30 11.83 -35.99
C LYS A 3 28.74 11.30 -36.17
N HIS A 4 29.48 11.10 -35.05
CA HIS A 4 30.07 9.82 -34.53
C HIS A 4 30.90 10.10 -33.24
N ILE A 5 30.54 9.58 -32.05
CA ILE A 5 31.01 8.36 -31.33
C ILE A 5 32.55 8.25 -31.17
N LEU A 6 33.04 8.19 -29.91
CA LEU A 6 34.14 7.33 -29.42
C LEU A 6 34.11 7.38 -27.86
N SER A 7 33.63 6.35 -27.14
CA SER A 7 34.38 5.19 -26.63
C SER A 7 35.55 5.54 -25.70
N LEU A 8 35.34 5.42 -24.37
CA LEU A 8 36.42 5.04 -23.44
C LEU A 8 36.01 3.76 -22.71
N ALA A 9 36.73 2.69 -23.02
CA ALA A 9 36.57 1.37 -22.45
C ALA A 9 37.15 1.31 -21.02
N LEU A 10 36.48 0.54 -20.17
CA LEU A 10 36.97 0.04 -18.90
C LEU A 10 38.25 -0.79 -19.11
N GLY A 11 39.30 -0.47 -18.35
CA GLY A 11 40.45 -1.32 -18.11
C GLY A 11 40.61 -1.55 -16.61
N SER A 12 40.13 -2.71 -16.17
CA SER A 12 40.30 -3.31 -14.86
C SER A 12 41.77 -3.52 -14.49
N LEU A 13 42.14 -3.28 -13.23
CA LEU A 13 43.28 -3.93 -12.59
C LEU A 13 43.05 -4.04 -11.08
N LEU A 14 42.66 -5.23 -10.66
CA LEU A 14 42.76 -5.72 -9.29
C LEU A 14 44.21 -6.14 -9.01
N VAL A 15 44.69 -5.71 -7.84
CA VAL A 15 45.57 -6.41 -6.87
C VAL A 15 46.71 -7.30 -7.40
N SER A 16 47.94 -6.94 -7.04
CA SER A 16 48.95 -7.90 -6.56
C SER A 16 50.00 -7.16 -5.72
N THR A 17 50.04 -7.48 -4.44
CA THR A 17 51.20 -7.30 -3.57
C THR A 17 52.37 -8.09 -4.15
N LEU A 18 53.44 -7.42 -4.58
CA LEU A 18 54.75 -8.06 -4.76
C LEU A 18 55.65 -7.54 -3.66
N SER A 19 55.89 -8.39 -2.67
CA SER A 19 57.11 -8.36 -1.88
C SER A 19 58.27 -8.64 -2.84
N ALA A 20 59.25 -7.74 -2.88
CA ALA A 20 60.58 -8.04 -3.37
C ALA A 20 61.54 -7.70 -2.23
N GLU A 21 62.12 -8.77 -1.69
CA GLU A 21 63.20 -8.78 -0.70
C GLU A 21 64.45 -8.07 -1.24
N ASP A 22 65.24 -7.61 -0.28
CA ASP A 22 66.64 -7.18 -0.34
C ASP A 22 67.45 -7.78 -1.50
N ASP A 23 68.03 -6.92 -2.34
CA ASP A 23 69.42 -6.44 -2.16
C ASP A 23 69.95 -5.77 -3.45
N GLY A 24 70.48 -4.55 -3.29
CA GLY A 24 71.54 -4.03 -4.15
C GLY A 24 71.17 -2.99 -5.22
N PHE A 25 71.59 -1.73 -4.95
CA PHE A 25 71.98 -0.68 -5.92
C PHE A 25 70.91 0.30 -6.47
N TYR A 26 70.56 1.29 -5.64
CA TYR A 26 70.05 2.63 -6.02
C TYR A 26 71.26 3.52 -6.42
N THR A 27 71.27 4.54 -7.29
CA THR A 27 70.25 5.30 -8.05
C THR A 27 70.98 6.28 -8.99
N SER A 28 70.48 6.44 -10.22
CA SER A 28 70.57 7.71 -10.97
C SER A 28 69.20 8.03 -11.57
N VAL A 29 68.25 8.40 -10.71
CA VAL A 29 66.89 8.83 -11.10
C VAL A 29 66.48 10.14 -10.40
N GLY A 30 67.47 10.94 -9.99
CA GLY A 30 67.25 12.18 -9.23
C GLY A 30 66.52 13.30 -9.99
N TYR A 31 66.52 13.30 -11.33
CA TYR A 31 65.86 14.36 -12.12
C TYR A 31 64.39 14.03 -12.45
N GLN A 32 64.06 12.78 -12.79
CA GLN A 32 62.68 12.37 -13.09
C GLN A 32 61.79 12.26 -11.84
N ILE A 33 62.37 11.95 -10.67
CA ILE A 33 61.60 11.89 -9.41
C ILE A 33 61.27 13.30 -8.89
N GLY A 34 62.12 14.30 -9.16
CA GLY A 34 61.86 15.71 -8.80
C GLY A 34 60.68 16.31 -9.56
N GLU A 35 60.61 16.11 -10.88
CA GLU A 35 59.47 16.56 -11.70
C GLU A 35 58.18 15.80 -11.37
N ALA A 36 58.23 14.49 -11.15
CA ALA A 36 57.05 13.70 -10.80
C ALA A 36 56.52 14.05 -9.39
N ALA A 37 57.39 14.24 -8.39
CA ALA A 37 57.00 14.66 -7.05
C ALA A 37 56.47 16.11 -7.02
N GLN A 38 57.04 17.00 -7.84
CA GLN A 38 56.55 18.37 -8.00
C GLN A 38 55.21 18.40 -8.76
N MET A 39 55.03 17.57 -9.80
CA MET A 39 53.74 17.39 -10.46
C MET A 39 52.68 16.88 -9.47
N VAL A 40 52.95 15.82 -8.69
CA VAL A 40 51.99 15.27 -7.73
C VAL A 40 51.61 16.26 -6.62
N LYS A 41 52.56 17.08 -6.14
CA LYS A 41 52.26 18.17 -5.19
C LYS A 41 51.43 19.29 -5.85
N ASN A 42 51.75 19.67 -7.09
CA ASN A 42 50.98 20.67 -7.84
C ASN A 42 49.56 20.15 -8.17
N THR A 43 49.37 18.87 -8.50
CA THR A 43 48.03 18.29 -8.74
C THR A 43 47.21 18.18 -7.46
N LYS A 44 47.83 17.85 -6.30
CA LYS A 44 47.15 17.92 -5.00
C LYS A 44 46.77 19.34 -4.61
N GLY A 45 47.64 20.32 -4.85
CA GLY A 45 47.34 21.75 -4.62
C GLY A 45 46.25 22.29 -5.55
N ILE A 46 46.20 21.84 -6.80
CA ILE A 46 45.14 22.17 -7.76
C ILE A 46 43.81 21.50 -7.38
N GLN A 47 43.83 20.25 -6.93
CA GLN A 47 42.63 19.57 -6.41
C GLN A 47 42.11 20.27 -5.15
N GLU A 48 42.99 20.62 -4.21
CA GLU A 48 42.63 21.34 -2.99
C GLU A 48 42.09 22.75 -3.31
N LEU A 49 42.66 23.44 -4.31
CA LEU A 49 42.15 24.71 -4.81
C LEU A 49 40.77 24.54 -5.48
N SER A 50 40.59 23.51 -6.30
CA SER A 50 39.31 23.17 -6.93
C SER A 50 38.24 22.88 -5.88
N ASP A 51 38.56 22.06 -4.88
CA ASP A 51 37.66 21.72 -3.77
C ASP A 51 37.33 22.98 -2.93
N ASN A 52 38.29 23.89 -2.75
CA ASN A 52 38.07 25.14 -2.04
C ASN A 52 37.25 26.15 -2.87
N TYR A 53 37.42 26.17 -4.20
CA TYR A 53 36.56 26.94 -5.11
C TYR A 53 35.12 26.40 -5.12
N GLU A 54 34.95 25.07 -5.12
CA GLU A 54 33.63 24.46 -5.05
C GLU A 54 32.94 24.76 -3.71
N LYS A 55 33.68 24.67 -2.58
CA LYS A 55 33.19 25.09 -1.26
C LYS A 55 32.82 26.57 -1.22
N LEU A 56 33.64 27.45 -1.78
CA LEU A 56 33.37 28.89 -1.84
C LEU A 56 32.16 29.20 -2.72
N ASN A 57 32.04 28.55 -3.88
CA ASN A 57 30.89 28.70 -4.77
C ASN A 57 29.59 28.22 -4.10
N ASN A 58 29.64 27.09 -3.40
CA ASN A 58 28.51 26.59 -2.60
C ASN A 58 28.16 27.56 -1.46
N LEU A 59 29.14 28.17 -0.81
CA LEU A 59 28.93 29.15 0.27
C LEU A 59 28.35 30.47 -0.24
N LEU A 60 28.86 31.01 -1.35
CA LEU A 60 28.34 32.20 -2.01
C LEU A 60 26.90 31.99 -2.50
N THR A 61 26.62 30.82 -3.08
CA THR A 61 25.26 30.44 -3.50
C THR A 61 24.32 30.40 -2.29
N ARG A 62 24.71 29.73 -1.19
CA ARG A 62 23.94 29.71 0.06
C ARG A 62 23.70 31.10 0.64
N TYR A 63 24.70 31.96 0.62
CA TYR A 63 24.59 33.34 1.12
C TYR A 63 23.64 34.17 0.25
N SER A 64 23.74 34.07 -1.08
CA SER A 64 22.82 34.73 -2.01
C SER A 64 21.37 34.29 -1.77
N THR A 65 21.13 32.97 -1.64
CA THR A 65 19.79 32.43 -1.33
C THR A 65 19.28 32.94 0.01
N LEU A 66 20.13 32.96 1.05
CA LEU A 66 19.74 33.44 2.37
C LEU A 66 19.39 34.93 2.37
N ASN A 67 20.16 35.76 1.66
CA ASN A 67 19.87 37.18 1.53
C ASN A 67 18.51 37.42 0.84
N THR A 68 18.20 36.67 -0.22
CA THR A 68 16.88 36.71 -0.86
C THR A 68 15.79 36.23 0.10
N LEU A 69 16.01 35.17 0.88
CA LEU A 69 15.03 34.69 1.87
C LEU A 69 14.74 35.75 2.94
N ILE A 70 15.75 36.49 3.41
CA ILE A 70 15.57 37.59 4.37
C ILE A 70 14.71 38.70 3.76
N GLN A 71 14.99 39.09 2.51
CA GLN A 71 14.20 40.11 1.82
C GLN A 71 12.73 39.69 1.65
N LEU A 72 12.48 38.45 1.20
CA LEU A 72 11.13 37.92 1.03
C LEU A 72 10.39 37.78 2.38
N SER A 73 11.10 37.42 3.45
CA SER A 73 10.54 37.30 4.80
C SER A 73 10.18 38.64 5.44
N ALA A 74 10.63 39.75 4.85
CA ALA A 74 10.31 41.12 5.28
C ALA A 74 9.27 41.80 4.39
N ASP A 75 8.83 41.15 3.31
CA ASP A 75 7.84 41.67 2.37
C ASP A 75 6.49 40.96 2.52
N PRO A 76 5.45 41.62 3.08
CA PRO A 76 4.11 41.06 3.21
C PRO A 76 3.51 40.59 1.89
N SER A 77 3.81 41.23 0.76
CA SER A 77 3.30 40.81 -0.54
C SER A 77 3.85 39.43 -0.90
N ALA A 78 5.16 39.24 -0.79
CA ALA A 78 5.80 37.95 -1.03
C ALA A 78 5.30 36.87 -0.07
N ILE A 79 5.13 37.20 1.21
CA ILE A 79 4.60 36.26 2.21
C ILE A 79 3.17 35.86 1.87
N ASN A 80 2.31 36.80 1.50
CA ASN A 80 0.93 36.50 1.12
C ASN A 80 0.86 35.63 -0.15
N THR A 81 1.69 35.89 -1.16
CA THR A 81 1.80 35.01 -2.33
C THR A 81 2.26 33.60 -1.96
N ALA A 82 3.21 33.46 -1.04
CA ALA A 82 3.64 32.14 -0.55
C ALA A 82 2.51 31.42 0.21
N ARG A 83 1.73 32.13 1.02
CA ARG A 83 0.56 31.61 1.74
C ARG A 83 -0.55 31.16 0.78
N GLU A 84 -0.83 31.94 -0.26
CA GLU A 84 -1.79 31.59 -1.33
C GLU A 84 -1.37 30.31 -2.06
N ASN A 85 -0.10 30.22 -2.45
CA ASN A 85 0.46 29.02 -3.06
C ASN A 85 0.34 27.80 -2.14
N LEU A 86 0.61 27.97 -0.85
CA LEU A 86 0.51 26.92 0.15
C LEU A 86 -0.94 26.46 0.37
N GLY A 87 -1.91 27.38 0.31
CA GLY A 87 -3.34 27.06 0.33
C GLY A 87 -3.80 26.30 -0.92
N ALA A 88 -3.30 26.70 -2.10
CA ALA A 88 -3.59 26.01 -3.35
C ALA A 88 -2.99 24.59 -3.38
N SER A 89 -1.74 24.41 -2.95
CA SER A 89 -1.10 23.09 -2.87
C SER A 89 -1.77 22.19 -1.83
N ALA A 90 -2.23 22.74 -0.69
CA ALA A 90 -3.03 22.01 0.28
C ALA A 90 -4.29 21.44 -0.38
N LYS A 91 -5.06 22.28 -1.10
CA LYS A 91 -6.26 21.86 -1.82
C LYS A 91 -5.97 20.75 -2.82
N ASN A 92 -4.87 20.85 -3.57
CA ASN A 92 -4.46 19.80 -4.51
C ASN A 92 -4.10 18.49 -3.78
N LEU A 93 -3.44 18.56 -2.62
CA LEU A 93 -3.06 17.36 -1.86
C LEU A 93 -4.26 16.66 -1.20
N ILE A 94 -5.15 17.41 -0.55
CA ILE A 94 -6.22 16.80 0.27
C ILE A 94 -7.60 16.82 -0.37
N GLY A 95 -7.81 17.68 -1.37
CA GLY A 95 -9.11 17.88 -2.03
C GLY A 95 -9.22 17.24 -3.42
N ASP A 96 -8.11 17.05 -4.12
CA ASP A 96 -8.11 16.38 -5.43
C ASP A 96 -7.88 14.86 -5.30
N LYS A 97 -8.17 14.14 -6.39
CA LYS A 97 -7.96 12.68 -6.50
C LYS A 97 -6.84 12.35 -7.49
N THR A 98 -7.08 12.59 -8.77
CA THR A 98 -6.16 12.19 -9.86
C THR A 98 -4.80 12.89 -9.75
N ASN A 99 -4.79 14.19 -9.45
CA ASN A 99 -3.57 14.99 -9.40
C ASN A 99 -2.93 15.04 -8.01
N SER A 100 -3.50 14.36 -7.02
CA SER A 100 -3.00 14.34 -5.65
C SER A 100 -2.05 13.14 -5.45
N PRO A 101 -0.74 13.36 -5.23
CA PRO A 101 0.16 12.26 -4.86
C PRO A 101 -0.28 11.56 -3.57
N ALA A 102 -0.85 12.31 -2.64
CA ALA A 102 -1.37 11.79 -1.37
C ALA A 102 -2.53 10.83 -1.58
N TYR A 103 -3.50 11.17 -2.44
CA TYR A 103 -4.59 10.28 -2.82
C TYR A 103 -4.08 9.03 -3.53
N GLN A 104 -3.16 9.19 -4.50
CA GLN A 104 -2.59 8.06 -5.24
C GLN A 104 -1.85 7.09 -4.33
N ALA A 105 -1.10 7.59 -3.33
CA ALA A 105 -0.40 6.74 -2.37
C ALA A 105 -1.37 5.94 -1.48
N VAL A 106 -2.44 6.57 -0.98
CA VAL A 106 -3.49 5.87 -0.21
C VAL A 106 -4.17 4.79 -1.06
N LEU A 107 -4.55 5.13 -2.30
CA LEU A 107 -5.16 4.18 -3.23
C LEU A 107 -4.22 3.00 -3.53
N LEU A 108 -2.94 3.27 -3.77
CA LEU A 108 -1.93 2.24 -4.05
C LEU A 108 -1.73 1.29 -2.86
N ALA A 109 -1.67 1.80 -1.63
CA ALA A 109 -1.55 0.96 -0.43
C ALA A 109 -2.76 0.03 -0.25
N ILE A 110 -3.98 0.54 -0.49
CA ILE A 110 -5.21 -0.26 -0.43
C ILE A 110 -5.24 -1.31 -1.55
N ASN A 111 -4.95 -0.92 -2.79
CA ASN A 111 -4.93 -1.82 -3.94
C ASN A 111 -3.87 -2.92 -3.78
N ALA A 112 -2.71 -2.61 -3.22
CA ALA A 112 -1.68 -3.63 -2.97
C ALA A 112 -2.17 -4.70 -1.97
N ALA A 113 -2.88 -4.32 -0.91
CA ALA A 113 -3.44 -5.27 0.06
C ALA A 113 -4.56 -6.13 -0.54
N VAL A 114 -5.49 -5.51 -1.27
CA VAL A 114 -6.58 -6.21 -1.98
C VAL A 114 -6.03 -7.15 -3.05
N GLY A 115 -5.10 -6.65 -3.87
CA GLY A 115 -4.48 -7.41 -4.94
C GLY A 115 -3.67 -8.58 -4.41
N PHE A 116 -2.99 -8.43 -3.27
CA PHE A 116 -2.31 -9.53 -2.63
C PHE A 116 -3.26 -10.69 -2.30
N TRP A 117 -4.43 -10.38 -1.72
CA TRP A 117 -5.44 -11.41 -1.45
C TRP A 117 -6.03 -12.02 -2.74
N ASN A 118 -6.26 -11.22 -3.79
CA ASN A 118 -6.70 -11.73 -5.09
C ASN A 118 -5.71 -12.74 -5.69
N VAL A 119 -4.40 -12.52 -5.47
CA VAL A 119 -3.35 -13.43 -5.92
C VAL A 119 -3.33 -14.72 -5.11
N VAL A 120 -3.33 -14.66 -3.77
CA VAL A 120 -3.07 -15.82 -2.90
C VAL A 120 -4.31 -16.50 -2.33
N GLY A 121 -5.49 -15.89 -2.41
CA GLY A 121 -6.72 -16.37 -1.77
C GLY A 121 -7.10 -17.79 -2.21
N TYR A 122 -7.01 -18.09 -3.51
CA TYR A 122 -7.41 -19.38 -4.06
C TYR A 122 -6.52 -20.57 -3.65
N VAL A 123 -5.25 -20.33 -3.30
CA VAL A 123 -4.31 -21.39 -2.88
C VAL A 123 -4.30 -21.58 -1.36
N THR A 124 -4.84 -20.60 -0.64
CA THR A 124 -4.88 -20.58 0.82
C THR A 124 -5.86 -21.63 1.31
N GLN A 125 -5.39 -22.56 2.14
CA GLN A 125 -6.26 -23.56 2.74
C GLN A 125 -7.04 -22.94 3.90
N CYS A 126 -8.32 -23.25 4.00
CA CYS A 126 -9.19 -22.80 5.09
C CYS A 126 -10.22 -23.88 5.45
N GLY A 127 -10.68 -23.88 6.70
CA GLY A 127 -11.57 -24.93 7.21
C GLY A 127 -11.76 -24.87 8.73
N GLY A 128 -12.48 -25.86 9.26
CA GLY A 128 -12.81 -25.94 10.69
C GLY A 128 -14.19 -25.42 11.06
N ASN A 129 -14.44 -25.42 12.38
CA ASN A 129 -15.60 -24.82 13.04
C ASN A 129 -15.11 -23.66 13.91
N GLY A 130 -15.15 -22.44 13.38
CA GLY A 130 -14.40 -21.31 13.93
C GLY A 130 -12.90 -21.58 13.87
N ASN A 131 -12.24 -21.61 15.03
CA ASN A 131 -10.83 -21.98 15.19
C ASN A 131 -10.60 -23.43 15.65
N GLN A 132 -11.63 -24.27 15.62
CA GLN A 132 -11.53 -25.69 15.98
C GLN A 132 -11.51 -26.59 14.74
N GLU A 133 -10.97 -27.79 14.88
CA GLU A 133 -11.05 -28.83 13.86
C GLU A 133 -12.51 -29.20 13.54
N SER A 134 -12.78 -29.56 12.29
CA SER A 134 -14.08 -30.08 11.84
C SER A 134 -13.95 -31.46 11.21
N THR A 135 -15.00 -32.28 11.32
CA THR A 135 -15.07 -33.61 10.69
C THR A 135 -15.49 -33.53 9.23
N SER A 136 -16.50 -32.71 8.92
CA SER A 136 -17.17 -32.65 7.61
C SER A 136 -17.82 -31.28 7.33
N SER A 137 -17.21 -30.19 7.81
CA SER A 137 -17.71 -28.84 7.58
C SER A 137 -17.26 -28.29 6.23
N THR A 138 -18.19 -27.69 5.50
CA THR A 138 -17.92 -26.89 4.29
C THR A 138 -18.54 -25.51 4.45
N THR A 139 -17.70 -24.47 4.45
CA THR A 139 -18.11 -23.07 4.55
C THR A 139 -17.64 -22.32 3.31
N ILE A 140 -18.55 -21.67 2.59
CA ILE A 140 -18.26 -21.01 1.31
C ILE A 140 -18.50 -19.51 1.46
N PHE A 141 -17.52 -18.69 1.12
CA PHE A 141 -17.61 -17.23 1.12
C PHE A 141 -17.81 -16.72 -0.30
N ASN A 142 -18.88 -15.95 -0.53
CA ASN A 142 -19.22 -15.43 -1.85
C ASN A 142 -18.52 -14.10 -2.13
N ASN A 143 -18.37 -13.77 -3.42
CA ASN A 143 -17.62 -12.62 -3.91
C ASN A 143 -16.15 -12.61 -3.44
N GLU A 144 -15.52 -13.78 -3.50
CA GLU A 144 -14.11 -14.02 -3.13
C GLU A 144 -13.36 -14.65 -4.32
N PRO A 145 -12.05 -14.40 -4.49
CA PRO A 145 -11.28 -14.80 -5.68
C PRO A 145 -10.85 -16.27 -5.59
N GLY A 146 -11.83 -17.17 -5.71
CA GLY A 146 -11.61 -18.62 -5.69
C GLY A 146 -11.11 -19.20 -7.01
N TYR A 147 -10.58 -20.43 -6.96
CA TYR A 147 -10.11 -21.13 -8.17
C TYR A 147 -11.25 -21.35 -9.15
N ARG A 148 -11.22 -20.65 -10.30
CA ARG A 148 -12.27 -20.69 -11.33
C ARG A 148 -13.68 -20.39 -10.80
N SER A 149 -13.77 -19.60 -9.73
CA SER A 149 -14.99 -19.36 -8.97
C SER A 149 -15.03 -17.92 -8.46
N THR A 150 -16.22 -17.39 -8.20
CA THR A 150 -16.42 -16.12 -7.47
C THR A 150 -16.64 -16.35 -5.98
N SER A 151 -16.26 -17.52 -5.48
CA SER A 151 -16.39 -17.91 -4.07
C SER A 151 -15.18 -18.73 -3.64
N ILE A 152 -14.69 -18.50 -2.43
CA ILE A 152 -13.68 -19.35 -1.77
C ILE A 152 -14.39 -20.40 -0.92
N THR A 153 -13.99 -21.67 -1.08
CA THR A 153 -14.55 -22.81 -0.34
C THR A 153 -13.57 -23.25 0.73
N CYS A 154 -13.99 -23.15 1.99
CA CYS A 154 -13.26 -23.64 3.15
C CYS A 154 -13.80 -25.00 3.58
N SER A 155 -13.10 -26.05 3.18
CA SER A 155 -13.51 -27.45 3.39
C SER A 155 -12.37 -28.35 3.86
N LEU A 156 -11.26 -27.78 4.37
CA LEU A 156 -10.18 -28.58 4.93
C LEU A 156 -10.59 -29.11 6.32
N ASN A 157 -10.94 -30.38 6.36
CA ASN A 157 -11.40 -31.10 7.55
C ASN A 157 -10.28 -31.94 8.16
N ARG A 158 -10.41 -32.28 9.45
CA ARG A 158 -9.46 -33.12 10.22
C ARG A 158 -8.07 -32.51 10.46
N TYR A 159 -7.97 -31.19 10.33
CA TYR A 159 -6.79 -30.41 10.67
C TYR A 159 -7.21 -29.24 11.54
N SER A 160 -6.50 -29.05 12.66
CA SER A 160 -6.71 -27.89 13.53
C SER A 160 -6.30 -26.59 12.82
N PRO A 161 -7.19 -25.58 12.74
CA PRO A 161 -6.84 -24.28 12.20
C PRO A 161 -5.72 -23.58 12.99
N GLY A 162 -4.86 -22.83 12.31
CA GLY A 162 -3.76 -22.10 12.94
C GLY A 162 -2.52 -21.96 12.07
N TYR A 163 -1.38 -21.66 12.70
CA TYR A 163 -0.10 -21.46 12.04
C TYR A 163 0.32 -22.69 11.22
N TYR A 164 0.61 -22.50 9.93
CA TYR A 164 0.89 -23.61 8.99
C TYR A 164 -0.27 -24.63 8.88
N GLY A 165 -1.46 -24.31 9.36
CA GLY A 165 -2.68 -25.11 9.21
C GLY A 165 -3.68 -24.43 8.28
N PRO A 166 -4.93 -24.91 8.21
CA PRO A 166 -6.00 -24.13 7.58
C PRO A 166 -6.18 -22.78 8.28
N LEU A 167 -6.51 -21.76 7.49
CA LEU A 167 -7.10 -20.54 8.00
C LEU A 167 -8.44 -20.86 8.66
N GLY A 168 -8.55 -20.58 9.96
CA GLY A 168 -9.79 -20.78 10.70
C GLY A 168 -10.91 -19.88 10.20
N ILE A 169 -12.15 -20.35 10.30
CA ILE A 169 -13.31 -19.64 9.77
C ILE A 169 -13.54 -18.29 10.47
N ASP A 170 -13.17 -18.15 11.74
CA ASP A 170 -13.24 -16.86 12.45
C ASP A 170 -12.31 -15.82 11.84
N ASN A 171 -11.09 -16.22 11.44
CA ASN A 171 -10.15 -15.34 10.75
C ASN A 171 -10.59 -15.09 9.30
N MET A 172 -11.15 -16.10 8.62
CA MET A 172 -11.70 -15.91 7.27
C MET A 172 -12.89 -14.94 7.27
N LYS A 173 -13.76 -14.96 8.29
CA LYS A 173 -14.85 -13.97 8.43
C LYS A 173 -14.33 -12.55 8.57
N LYS A 174 -13.31 -12.33 9.42
CA LYS A 174 -12.64 -11.02 9.59
C LYS A 174 -12.00 -10.55 8.29
N LEU A 175 -11.29 -11.45 7.62
CA LEU A 175 -10.64 -11.19 6.34
C LEU A 175 -11.67 -10.79 5.28
N ASN A 176 -12.70 -11.61 5.10
CA ASN A 176 -13.76 -11.39 4.13
C ASN A 176 -14.49 -10.06 4.40
N GLU A 177 -14.89 -9.75 5.64
CA GLU A 177 -15.56 -8.46 5.93
C GLU A 177 -14.71 -7.26 5.49
N ALA A 178 -13.42 -7.26 5.83
CA ALA A 178 -12.49 -6.21 5.41
C ALA A 178 -12.36 -6.17 3.87
N TYR A 179 -12.20 -7.32 3.21
CA TYR A 179 -12.09 -7.42 1.76
C TYR A 179 -13.35 -6.91 1.05
N GLN A 180 -14.55 -7.27 1.52
CA GLN A 180 -15.82 -6.83 0.93
C GLN A 180 -16.02 -5.31 1.08
N ILE A 181 -15.65 -4.73 2.23
CA ILE A 181 -15.68 -3.28 2.44
C ILE A 181 -14.74 -2.57 1.47
N LEU A 182 -13.50 -3.06 1.34
CA LEU A 182 -12.49 -2.48 0.44
C LEU A 182 -12.93 -2.57 -1.03
N GLN A 183 -13.40 -3.73 -1.48
CA GLN A 183 -13.88 -3.93 -2.85
C GLN A 183 -15.07 -3.02 -3.17
N ALA A 184 -16.02 -2.89 -2.24
CA ALA A 184 -17.16 -1.99 -2.41
C ALA A 184 -16.72 -0.52 -2.50
N ALA A 185 -15.80 -0.09 -1.63
CA ALA A 185 -15.25 1.26 -1.67
C ALA A 185 -14.46 1.55 -2.96
N LEU A 186 -13.65 0.58 -3.44
CA LEU A 186 -12.92 0.69 -4.70
C LEU A 186 -13.87 0.80 -5.89
N LYS A 187 -14.93 -0.01 -5.92
CA LYS A 187 -15.97 0.03 -6.95
C LYS A 187 -16.72 1.37 -6.97
N GLN A 188 -16.98 1.95 -5.80
CA GLN A 188 -17.63 3.25 -5.68
C GLN A 188 -16.67 4.43 -5.95
N GLY A 189 -15.36 4.18 -5.88
CA GLY A 189 -14.31 5.19 -5.94
C GLY A 189 -14.09 5.88 -4.59
N LEU A 190 -12.83 5.87 -4.12
CA LEU A 190 -12.44 6.48 -2.85
C LEU A 190 -12.69 7.99 -2.87
N PRO A 191 -13.13 8.59 -1.75
CA PRO A 191 -13.31 10.03 -1.62
C PRO A 191 -11.96 10.75 -1.51
N ALA A 192 -11.95 12.08 -1.68
CA ALA A 192 -10.73 12.86 -1.43
C ALA A 192 -10.35 12.82 0.07
N LEU A 193 -9.08 13.08 0.41
CA LEU A 193 -8.57 12.93 1.79
C LEU A 193 -9.26 13.86 2.81
N ASN A 194 -9.83 14.98 2.37
CA ASN A 194 -10.59 15.89 3.24
C ASN A 194 -12.07 15.47 3.45
N GLN A 195 -12.56 14.44 2.76
CA GLN A 195 -13.93 13.95 2.85
C GLN A 195 -14.02 12.77 3.83
N ASN A 196 -14.20 13.06 5.12
CA ASN A 196 -14.17 12.05 6.19
C ASN A 196 -15.55 11.51 6.62
N ASN A 197 -16.64 12.05 6.07
CA ASN A 197 -18.01 11.80 6.55
C ASN A 197 -18.86 10.96 5.60
N ARG A 198 -18.35 10.61 4.41
CA ARG A 198 -19.07 9.72 3.50
C ARG A 198 -19.11 8.31 4.10
N THR A 199 -20.13 7.58 3.68
CA THR A 199 -20.37 6.20 4.07
C THR A 199 -20.77 5.37 2.86
N LEU A 200 -20.61 4.06 2.97
CA LEU A 200 -21.09 3.09 2.00
C LEU A 200 -21.92 2.00 2.67
N ASP A 201 -22.77 1.36 1.86
CA ASP A 201 -23.48 0.15 2.25
C ASP A 201 -22.78 -1.06 1.62
N VAL A 202 -22.56 -2.11 2.42
CA VAL A 202 -21.85 -3.32 2.02
C VAL A 202 -22.74 -4.52 2.29
N THR A 203 -22.87 -5.42 1.32
CA THR A 203 -23.60 -6.68 1.48
C THR A 203 -22.74 -7.83 1.01
N TYR A 204 -22.61 -8.86 1.85
CA TYR A 204 -21.93 -10.10 1.51
C TYR A 204 -22.62 -11.29 2.16
N SER A 205 -22.42 -12.47 1.58
CA SER A 205 -22.98 -13.71 2.12
C SER A 205 -21.96 -14.84 2.16
N TYR A 206 -22.22 -15.79 3.05
CA TYR A 206 -21.50 -17.06 3.11
C TYR A 206 -22.48 -18.19 3.46
N THR A 207 -22.16 -19.41 3.06
CA THR A 207 -23.00 -20.58 3.28
C THR A 207 -22.29 -21.65 4.08
N CYS A 208 -23.03 -22.36 4.94
CA CYS A 208 -22.54 -23.50 5.69
C CYS A 208 -23.31 -24.77 5.33
N SER A 209 -22.59 -25.84 5.03
CA SER A 209 -23.13 -27.18 4.79
C SER A 209 -22.23 -28.25 5.44
N GLY A 210 -22.75 -29.47 5.48
CA GLY A 210 -22.07 -30.63 6.07
C GLY A 210 -22.42 -30.86 7.54
N GLU A 211 -22.45 -32.13 7.94
CA GLU A 211 -22.81 -32.52 9.31
C GLU A 211 -21.79 -31.96 10.31
N GLY A 212 -22.31 -31.37 11.40
CA GLY A 212 -21.49 -30.77 12.45
C GLY A 212 -20.92 -29.38 12.14
N ASN A 213 -21.33 -28.73 11.03
CA ASN A 213 -20.87 -27.38 10.72
C ASN A 213 -21.56 -26.32 11.60
N THR A 214 -20.80 -25.69 12.49
CA THR A 214 -21.32 -24.67 13.43
C THR A 214 -21.02 -23.24 13.01
N ASN A 215 -20.41 -23.02 11.84
CA ASN A 215 -19.99 -21.69 11.39
C ASN A 215 -21.17 -20.74 11.07
N CYS A 216 -22.37 -21.29 10.89
CA CYS A 216 -23.63 -20.57 10.70
C CYS A 216 -24.61 -20.85 11.85
N ASP A 217 -24.11 -21.17 13.06
CA ASP A 217 -24.96 -21.38 14.23
C ASP A 217 -25.74 -20.10 14.55
N LEU A 218 -27.06 -20.20 14.39
CA LEU A 218 -28.02 -19.12 14.49
C LEU A 218 -28.08 -18.57 15.90
N LYS A 219 -27.97 -19.43 16.92
CA LYS A 219 -28.00 -19.00 18.33
C LYS A 219 -26.78 -18.16 18.66
N ALA A 220 -25.61 -18.54 18.14
CA ALA A 220 -24.37 -17.78 18.32
C ALA A 220 -24.44 -16.38 17.68
N ILE A 221 -25.25 -16.19 16.64
CA ILE A 221 -25.50 -14.90 15.98
C ILE A 221 -26.81 -14.22 16.40
N GLY A 222 -27.46 -14.70 17.47
CA GLY A 222 -28.67 -14.09 18.03
C GLY A 222 -29.95 -14.27 17.21
N LEU A 223 -29.98 -15.26 16.31
CA LEU A 223 -31.14 -15.63 15.51
C LEU A 223 -31.84 -16.87 16.08
N ASN A 224 -33.15 -16.75 16.30
CA ASN A 224 -33.99 -17.85 16.81
C ASN A 224 -34.77 -18.58 15.71
N ASN A 225 -34.97 -17.94 14.54
CA ASN A 225 -35.64 -18.54 13.40
C ASN A 225 -34.61 -18.92 12.32
N PRO A 226 -34.46 -20.22 11.99
CA PRO A 226 -33.51 -20.67 10.99
C PRO A 226 -33.79 -20.21 9.57
N ASN A 227 -35.06 -20.07 9.19
CA ASN A 227 -35.43 -19.72 7.82
C ASN A 227 -36.19 -18.39 7.79
N GLY A 228 -35.57 -17.36 7.21
CA GLY A 228 -36.13 -16.00 7.13
C GLY A 228 -35.98 -15.19 8.41
N GLY A 229 -35.17 -15.65 9.38
CA GLY A 229 -34.84 -14.88 10.57
C GLY A 229 -33.92 -13.71 10.24
N SER A 230 -34.13 -12.57 10.89
CA SER A 230 -33.25 -11.40 10.80
C SER A 230 -32.98 -10.80 12.18
N THR A 231 -31.76 -10.36 12.42
CA THR A 231 -31.38 -9.60 13.60
C THR A 231 -30.55 -8.38 13.18
N THR A 232 -30.57 -7.35 14.01
CA THR A 232 -29.80 -6.14 13.78
C THR A 232 -28.87 -5.94 14.96
N THR A 233 -27.59 -5.82 14.66
CA THR A 233 -26.54 -5.49 15.63
C THR A 233 -25.87 -4.19 15.24
N THR A 234 -25.20 -3.58 16.20
CA THR A 234 -24.36 -2.41 15.94
C THR A 234 -22.92 -2.80 16.21
N GLN A 235 -22.03 -2.43 15.30
CA GLN A 235 -20.60 -2.58 15.47
C GLN A 235 -19.89 -1.24 15.28
N THR A 236 -18.71 -1.10 15.86
CA THR A 236 -17.91 0.12 15.73
C THR A 236 -16.80 -0.11 14.71
N ILE A 237 -16.79 0.65 13.63
CA ILE A 237 -15.71 0.69 12.63
C ILE A 237 -15.11 2.09 12.63
N ASP A 238 -13.81 2.20 12.90
CA ASP A 238 -13.07 3.49 12.98
C ASP A 238 -13.77 4.54 13.87
N GLY A 239 -14.26 4.11 15.03
CA GLY A 239 -14.98 4.96 15.98
C GLY A 239 -16.40 5.36 15.55
N LYS A 240 -16.89 4.94 14.38
CA LYS A 240 -18.27 5.17 13.93
C LYS A 240 -19.15 3.95 14.15
N GLN A 241 -20.40 4.18 14.54
CA GLN A 241 -21.41 3.12 14.65
C GLN A 241 -21.90 2.72 13.26
N VAL A 242 -21.81 1.43 12.96
CA VAL A 242 -22.30 0.79 11.74
C VAL A 242 -23.40 -0.18 12.14
N THR A 243 -24.53 -0.08 11.44
CA THR A 243 -25.65 -0.99 11.65
C THR A 243 -25.49 -2.21 10.75
N THR A 244 -25.44 -3.39 11.34
CA THR A 244 -25.30 -4.66 10.63
C THR A 244 -26.59 -5.45 10.76
N MET A 245 -27.27 -5.66 9.63
CA MET A 245 -28.41 -6.57 9.56
C MET A 245 -27.92 -7.94 9.10
N ILE A 246 -28.19 -8.96 9.90
CA ILE A 246 -27.83 -10.35 9.63
C ILE A 246 -29.11 -11.13 9.34
N ARG A 247 -29.16 -11.79 8.18
CA ARG A 247 -30.29 -12.65 7.77
C ARG A 247 -29.83 -14.08 7.55
N SER A 248 -30.69 -15.03 7.91
CA SER A 248 -30.48 -16.46 7.65
C SER A 248 -31.56 -17.03 6.75
N THR A 249 -31.13 -17.83 5.76
CA THR A 249 -31.99 -18.64 4.90
C THR A 249 -31.51 -20.08 4.93
N VAL A 250 -32.41 -21.04 5.14
CA VAL A 250 -32.09 -22.47 5.03
C VAL A 250 -32.65 -22.99 3.72
N VAL A 251 -31.78 -23.61 2.92
CA VAL A 251 -32.13 -24.18 1.62
C VAL A 251 -31.99 -25.69 1.71
N ASP A 252 -33.06 -26.41 1.36
CA ASP A 252 -33.08 -27.87 1.37
C ASP A 252 -32.33 -28.46 0.16
N ALA A 253 -31.78 -29.67 0.32
CA ALA A 253 -31.09 -30.41 -0.74
C ALA A 253 -31.94 -30.61 -2.00
N HIS A 254 -33.26 -30.72 -1.83
CA HIS A 254 -34.23 -30.94 -2.90
C HIS A 254 -35.03 -29.69 -3.28
N ALA A 255 -34.68 -28.51 -2.73
CA ALA A 255 -35.34 -27.28 -3.11
C ALA A 255 -35.09 -26.93 -4.59
N ASP A 256 -36.12 -26.42 -5.26
CA ASP A 256 -36.05 -26.00 -6.65
C ASP A 256 -34.94 -24.97 -6.86
N GLY A 257 -34.02 -25.28 -7.78
CA GLY A 257 -32.86 -24.42 -8.10
C GLY A 257 -31.60 -24.69 -7.28
N ASN A 258 -31.63 -25.54 -6.26
CA ASN A 258 -30.43 -25.95 -5.54
C ASN A 258 -29.59 -26.93 -6.39
N LYS A 259 -28.42 -26.45 -6.87
CA LYS A 259 -27.50 -27.26 -7.69
C LYS A 259 -26.46 -28.02 -6.88
N LEU A 260 -26.37 -27.79 -5.56
CA LEU A 260 -25.37 -28.42 -4.69
C LEU A 260 -25.78 -29.83 -4.25
N GLY A 261 -27.08 -30.17 -4.32
CA GLY A 261 -27.60 -31.48 -3.93
C GLY A 261 -27.50 -31.78 -2.43
N VAL A 262 -27.19 -30.76 -1.61
CA VAL A 262 -27.11 -30.83 -0.14
C VAL A 262 -27.83 -29.63 0.47
N SER A 263 -28.37 -29.80 1.66
CA SER A 263 -28.97 -28.70 2.42
C SER A 263 -27.88 -27.78 2.98
N TYR A 264 -28.15 -26.48 3.00
CA TYR A 264 -27.21 -25.48 3.52
C TYR A 264 -27.93 -24.31 4.19
N THR A 265 -27.20 -23.62 5.06
CA THR A 265 -27.63 -22.35 5.66
C THR A 265 -26.85 -21.22 5.00
N GLU A 266 -27.54 -20.23 4.46
CA GLU A 266 -26.94 -18.98 3.97
C GLU A 266 -27.09 -17.88 5.02
N ILE A 267 -25.98 -17.19 5.31
CA ILE A 267 -25.95 -15.99 6.13
C ILE A 267 -25.63 -14.80 5.23
N THR A 268 -26.53 -13.81 5.23
CA THR A 268 -26.32 -12.52 4.54
C THR A 268 -26.09 -11.42 5.58
N ASN A 269 -24.98 -10.70 5.43
CA ASN A 269 -24.67 -9.52 6.24
C ASN A 269 -24.85 -8.29 5.37
N ALA A 270 -25.66 -7.35 5.83
CA ALA A 270 -25.85 -6.05 5.22
C ALA A 270 -25.42 -4.97 6.22
N LEU A 271 -24.26 -4.37 5.98
CA LEU A 271 -23.69 -3.29 6.78
C LEU A 271 -24.12 -1.96 6.16
N SER A 272 -24.68 -1.08 6.95
CA SER A 272 -25.07 0.28 6.52
C SER A 272 -24.35 1.34 7.33
N GLY A 273 -23.91 2.40 6.63
CA GLY A 273 -23.17 3.50 7.23
C GLY A 273 -21.68 3.21 7.45
N VAL A 274 -21.08 2.28 6.69
CA VAL A 274 -19.65 1.97 6.80
C VAL A 274 -18.82 3.18 6.37
N PRO A 275 -17.88 3.68 7.19
CA PRO A 275 -17.02 4.81 6.78
C PRO A 275 -16.11 4.45 5.60
N ASP A 276 -16.05 5.33 4.59
CA ASP A 276 -15.16 5.19 3.42
C ASP A 276 -14.01 6.21 3.41
N SER A 277 -13.72 6.85 4.55
CA SER A 277 -12.58 7.75 4.67
C SER A 277 -11.27 7.02 4.40
N ALA A 278 -10.25 7.76 3.96
CA ALA A 278 -8.91 7.20 3.73
C ALA A 278 -8.38 6.44 4.96
N GLN A 279 -8.57 7.00 6.15
CA GLN A 279 -8.18 6.38 7.42
C GLN A 279 -8.92 5.06 7.68
N ALA A 280 -10.25 5.04 7.53
CA ALA A 280 -11.07 3.85 7.76
C ALA A 280 -10.71 2.73 6.77
N LEU A 281 -10.51 3.05 5.49
CA LEU A 281 -10.15 2.07 4.48
C LEU A 281 -8.72 1.54 4.66
N LEU A 282 -7.75 2.38 5.06
CA LEU A 282 -6.42 1.91 5.42
C LEU A 282 -6.45 0.99 6.66
N ALA A 283 -7.34 1.23 7.61
CA ALA A 283 -7.56 0.32 8.74
C ALA A 283 -8.14 -1.03 8.29
N GLN A 284 -9.04 -1.06 7.31
CA GLN A 284 -9.53 -2.30 6.70
C GLN A 284 -8.42 -3.04 5.94
N ALA A 285 -7.60 -2.33 5.16
CA ALA A 285 -6.45 -2.91 4.47
C ALA A 285 -5.43 -3.48 5.47
N SER A 286 -5.21 -2.80 6.59
CA SER A 286 -4.38 -3.28 7.70
C SER A 286 -4.97 -4.55 8.31
N THR A 287 -6.27 -4.59 8.59
CA THR A 287 -6.97 -5.79 9.09
C THR A 287 -6.80 -6.97 8.14
N LEU A 288 -6.98 -6.75 6.84
CA LEU A 288 -6.81 -7.77 5.79
C LEU A 288 -5.41 -8.38 5.83
N ILE A 289 -4.36 -7.56 5.65
CA ILE A 289 -2.98 -8.07 5.56
C ILE A 289 -2.48 -8.65 6.89
N ASN A 290 -2.85 -8.04 8.02
CA ASN A 290 -2.41 -8.53 9.34
C ASN A 290 -3.11 -9.82 9.75
N THR A 291 -4.37 -10.02 9.32
CA THR A 291 -5.07 -11.29 9.55
C THR A 291 -4.39 -12.42 8.79
N ILE A 292 -4.02 -12.18 7.53
CA ILE A 292 -3.26 -13.14 6.71
C ILE A 292 -1.92 -13.46 7.38
N ASN A 293 -1.16 -12.42 7.75
CA ASN A 293 0.17 -12.58 8.33
C ASN A 293 0.14 -13.31 9.69
N SER A 294 -0.78 -12.92 10.57
CA SER A 294 -0.88 -13.48 11.93
C SER A 294 -1.41 -14.90 11.94
N ALA A 295 -2.39 -15.22 11.08
CA ALA A 295 -2.88 -16.59 10.94
C ALA A 295 -1.85 -17.49 10.27
N CYS A 296 -1.06 -16.94 9.32
CA CYS A 296 -0.05 -17.64 8.55
C CYS A 296 -0.49 -19.04 8.07
N PRO A 297 -1.58 -19.12 7.29
CA PRO A 297 -2.12 -20.41 6.89
C PRO A 297 -1.18 -21.12 5.91
N TYR A 298 -1.34 -22.44 5.87
CA TYR A 298 -0.80 -23.26 4.81
C TYR A 298 -1.47 -22.92 3.47
N PHE A 299 -0.68 -22.91 2.40
CA PHE A 299 -1.19 -22.78 1.04
C PHE A 299 -0.58 -23.87 0.16
N ASN A 300 -1.29 -24.22 -0.90
CA ASN A 300 -0.81 -25.15 -1.91
C ASN A 300 -1.00 -24.54 -3.29
N ALA A 301 0.08 -24.05 -3.88
CA ALA A 301 0.09 -23.50 -5.23
C ALA A 301 0.57 -24.55 -6.25
N PRO A 302 -0.04 -24.58 -7.46
CA PRO A 302 0.47 -25.43 -8.54
C PRO A 302 1.90 -24.99 -8.91
N HIS A 303 2.83 -25.94 -9.01
CA HIS A 303 4.24 -25.67 -9.28
C HIS A 303 4.51 -25.11 -10.69
N SER A 304 3.55 -25.23 -11.61
CA SER A 304 3.62 -24.64 -12.95
C SER A 304 2.26 -24.54 -13.62
N GLU A 305 1.96 -23.39 -14.21
CA GLU A 305 0.92 -23.27 -15.24
C GLU A 305 1.58 -23.13 -16.61
N ALA A 306 1.03 -23.78 -17.64
CA ALA A 306 1.58 -23.69 -19.00
C ALA A 306 1.46 -22.24 -19.51
N ASN A 307 2.60 -21.61 -19.80
CA ASN A 307 2.72 -20.21 -20.24
C ASN A 307 2.33 -19.13 -19.19
N GLY A 308 2.20 -19.51 -17.91
CA GLY A 308 1.94 -18.57 -16.81
C GLY A 308 3.19 -18.22 -15.98
N PRO A 309 3.17 -17.12 -15.21
CA PRO A 309 4.23 -16.79 -14.26
C PRO A 309 4.36 -17.91 -13.22
N LYS A 310 5.60 -18.23 -12.83
CA LYS A 310 5.90 -19.35 -11.92
C LYS A 310 5.84 -18.89 -10.46
N TRP A 311 5.27 -19.72 -9.61
CA TRP A 311 5.36 -19.56 -8.15
C TRP A 311 6.76 -19.97 -7.68
N GLU A 312 7.52 -19.04 -7.14
CA GLU A 312 8.83 -19.28 -6.52
C GLU A 312 8.70 -19.18 -5.01
N CYS A 313 8.27 -20.26 -4.37
CA CYS A 313 7.94 -20.24 -2.94
C CYS A 313 8.97 -21.04 -2.11
N PRO A 314 9.69 -20.40 -1.17
CA PRO A 314 10.63 -21.09 -0.28
C PRO A 314 9.94 -21.91 0.83
N SER A 315 8.62 -21.76 0.99
CA SER A 315 7.82 -22.47 1.99
C SER A 315 6.35 -22.59 1.55
N ASN A 316 5.58 -23.45 2.22
CA ASN A 316 4.14 -23.61 1.96
C ASN A 316 3.25 -22.88 3.01
N LYS A 317 3.78 -21.87 3.69
CA LYS A 317 3.02 -20.98 4.59
C LYS A 317 3.04 -19.56 4.08
N LEU A 318 1.92 -18.84 4.12
CA LEU A 318 1.83 -17.51 3.50
C LEU A 318 2.82 -16.50 4.08
N CYS A 319 2.90 -16.38 5.41
CA CYS A 319 3.81 -15.43 6.06
C CYS A 319 5.31 -15.75 5.88
N GLY A 320 5.63 -16.94 5.38
CA GLY A 320 7.00 -17.36 5.08
C GLY A 320 7.33 -17.19 3.60
N ALA A 321 6.43 -17.61 2.70
CA ALA A 321 6.66 -17.51 1.27
C ALA A 321 6.58 -16.08 0.74
N PHE A 322 5.78 -15.23 1.40
CA PHE A 322 5.50 -13.86 0.98
C PHE A 322 5.90 -12.84 2.04
N SER A 323 6.97 -13.10 2.80
CA SER A 323 7.38 -12.22 3.90
C SER A 323 7.75 -10.81 3.45
N ASP A 324 8.41 -10.69 2.29
CA ASP A 324 8.87 -9.42 1.75
C ASP A 324 7.67 -8.62 1.21
N GLU A 325 6.76 -9.28 0.50
CA GLU A 325 5.50 -8.72 -0.01
C GLU A 325 4.61 -8.20 1.13
N ILE A 326 4.40 -9.04 2.16
CA ILE A 326 3.59 -8.68 3.33
C ILE A 326 4.23 -7.49 4.04
N SER A 327 5.54 -7.52 4.27
CA SER A 327 6.27 -6.42 4.94
C SER A 327 6.19 -5.12 4.14
N ALA A 328 6.32 -5.19 2.81
CA ALA A 328 6.19 -4.05 1.93
C ALA A 328 4.77 -3.44 2.00
N ILE A 329 3.73 -4.28 1.92
CA ILE A 329 2.33 -3.82 2.00
C ILE A 329 2.02 -3.22 3.37
N GLN A 330 2.47 -3.84 4.46
CA GLN A 330 2.33 -3.30 5.82
C GLN A 330 3.00 -1.93 5.95
N LYS A 331 4.21 -1.78 5.39
CA LYS A 331 4.93 -0.50 5.37
C LYS A 331 4.16 0.55 4.55
N MET A 332 3.66 0.20 3.37
CA MET A 332 2.86 1.13 2.54
C MET A 332 1.62 1.62 3.28
N ILE A 333 0.90 0.72 3.96
CA ILE A 333 -0.27 1.08 4.76
C ILE A 333 0.13 2.00 5.91
N THR A 334 1.24 1.72 6.60
CA THR A 334 1.73 2.52 7.72
C THR A 334 2.12 3.93 7.26
N ASP A 335 2.89 4.05 6.17
CA ASP A 335 3.30 5.33 5.60
C ASP A 335 2.07 6.12 5.11
N ALA A 336 1.09 5.46 4.49
CA ALA A 336 -0.15 6.08 4.05
C ALA A 336 -1.02 6.56 5.24
N GLN A 337 -1.05 5.81 6.35
CA GLN A 337 -1.73 6.26 7.58
C GLN A 337 -1.05 7.49 8.18
N GLU A 338 0.29 7.49 8.25
CA GLU A 338 1.05 8.66 8.72
C GLU A 338 0.84 9.88 7.82
N LEU A 339 0.74 9.67 6.51
CA LEU A 339 0.44 10.68 5.52
C LEU A 339 -0.95 11.28 5.75
N VAL A 340 -1.98 10.45 5.91
CA VAL A 340 -3.36 10.91 6.16
C VAL A 340 -3.43 11.72 7.46
N ASN A 341 -2.68 11.34 8.50
CA ASN A 341 -2.62 12.08 9.76
C ASN A 341 -2.15 13.54 9.59
N GLN A 342 -1.34 13.84 8.57
CA GLN A 342 -0.88 15.21 8.30
C GLN A 342 -2.03 16.14 7.85
N THR A 343 -3.15 15.60 7.35
CA THR A 343 -4.32 16.36 6.92
C THR A 343 -4.87 17.25 8.04
N SER A 344 -4.84 16.76 9.29
CA SER A 344 -5.29 17.52 10.46
C SER A 344 -4.44 18.77 10.72
N ALA A 345 -3.12 18.66 10.57
CA ALA A 345 -2.18 19.76 10.75
C ALA A 345 -2.36 20.83 9.64
N ILE A 346 -2.64 20.41 8.41
CA ILE A 346 -2.93 21.32 7.29
C ILE A 346 -4.22 22.10 7.55
N ASN A 347 -5.30 21.40 7.91
CA ASN A 347 -6.60 22.01 8.17
C ASN A 347 -6.60 22.94 9.39
N THR A 348 -5.83 22.62 10.43
CA THR A 348 -5.75 23.48 11.64
C THR A 348 -4.97 24.77 11.38
N ASN A 349 -4.08 24.78 10.38
CA ASN A 349 -3.20 25.89 10.07
C ASN A 349 -3.52 26.45 8.68
N GLU A 350 -4.76 26.87 8.44
CA GLU A 350 -5.15 27.47 7.14
C GLU A 350 -4.36 28.74 6.83
N GLN A 351 -4.14 28.99 5.54
CA GLN A 351 -3.29 30.09 5.05
C GLN A 351 -4.11 31.21 4.38
N THR A 352 -5.41 31.28 4.67
CA THR A 352 -6.38 32.18 4.01
C THR A 352 -6.31 33.63 4.48
N THR A 353 -5.92 33.88 5.73
CA THR A 353 -5.81 35.24 6.29
C THR A 353 -4.56 35.94 5.75
N PRO A 354 -4.68 37.12 5.11
CA PRO A 354 -3.52 37.89 4.70
C PRO A 354 -2.77 38.47 5.91
N VAL A 355 -1.47 38.67 5.75
CA VAL A 355 -0.56 39.19 6.79
C VAL A 355 0.00 40.55 6.39
N GLY A 356 0.39 41.36 7.38
CA GLY A 356 0.92 42.70 7.17
C GLY A 356 1.24 43.39 8.49
N GLY A 357 1.67 44.65 8.42
CA GLY A 357 1.96 45.44 9.61
C GLY A 357 0.70 45.79 10.41
N SER A 358 0.89 46.05 11.70
CA SER A 358 -0.18 46.33 12.65
C SER A 358 -0.36 47.85 12.88
N GLY A 359 -1.61 48.31 13.00
CA GLY A 359 -1.92 49.69 13.39
C GLY A 359 -1.44 50.78 12.41
N GLY A 360 -1.29 50.45 11.12
CA GLY A 360 -0.80 51.39 10.10
C GLY A 360 0.73 51.49 9.99
N ASN A 361 1.47 50.70 10.79
CA ASN A 361 2.93 50.65 10.72
C ASN A 361 3.42 49.71 9.61
N PRO A 362 4.66 49.90 9.09
CA PRO A 362 5.32 48.92 8.25
C PRO A 362 5.43 47.56 8.96
N PHE A 363 5.40 46.48 8.19
CA PHE A 363 5.55 45.13 8.73
C PHE A 363 6.89 44.95 9.43
N ASN A 364 6.85 44.44 10.66
CA ASN A 364 8.03 44.09 11.43
C ASN A 364 8.12 42.56 11.60
N PRO A 365 9.07 41.87 10.93
CA PRO A 365 9.23 40.42 11.01
C PRO A 365 9.49 39.88 12.43
N PHE A 366 9.97 40.73 13.35
CA PHE A 366 10.27 40.33 14.73
C PHE A 366 9.05 40.37 15.65
N THR A 367 7.99 41.09 15.29
CA THR A 367 6.81 41.29 16.16
C THR A 367 5.48 40.95 15.51
N ASP A 368 5.36 41.08 14.18
CA ASP A 368 4.11 40.88 13.44
C ASP A 368 4.00 39.47 12.81
N ALA A 369 4.95 38.56 13.11
CA ALA A 369 5.09 37.25 12.46
C ALA A 369 4.55 36.06 13.27
N SER A 370 3.58 36.25 14.17
CA SER A 370 3.02 35.15 14.98
C SER A 370 2.39 34.04 14.13
N PHE A 371 1.92 34.36 12.92
CA PHE A 371 1.40 33.40 11.94
C PHE A 371 2.46 32.41 11.41
N ALA A 372 3.74 32.74 11.52
CA ALA A 372 4.83 31.98 10.91
C ALA A 372 4.91 30.54 11.45
N GLN A 373 4.58 30.33 12.73
CA GLN A 373 4.56 28.99 13.33
C GLN A 373 3.53 28.08 12.66
N GLY A 374 2.32 28.59 12.42
CA GLY A 374 1.27 27.86 11.73
C GLY A 374 1.58 27.64 10.25
N MET A 375 2.14 28.66 9.59
CA MET A 375 2.62 28.56 8.20
C MET A 375 3.70 27.47 8.04
N LEU A 376 4.68 27.42 8.96
CA LEU A 376 5.72 26.39 8.98
C LEU A 376 5.14 25.00 9.25
N ALA A 377 4.22 24.87 10.20
CA ALA A 377 3.56 23.60 10.49
C ALA A 377 2.79 23.08 9.27
N ASN A 378 2.06 23.95 8.57
CA ASN A 378 1.34 23.60 7.35
C ASN A 378 2.31 23.16 6.23
N ALA A 379 3.34 23.97 5.93
CA ALA A 379 4.32 23.66 4.89
C ALA A 379 5.09 22.36 5.18
N SER A 380 5.48 22.14 6.43
CA SER A 380 6.17 20.91 6.86
C SER A 380 5.27 19.68 6.72
N ALA A 381 3.99 19.80 7.08
CA ALA A 381 3.00 18.73 6.92
C ALA A 381 2.81 18.37 5.43
N GLN A 382 2.66 19.35 4.54
CA GLN A 382 2.56 19.11 3.09
C GLN A 382 3.81 18.44 2.51
N ALA A 383 5.00 18.93 2.86
CA ALA A 383 6.26 18.32 2.43
C ALA A 383 6.39 16.87 2.93
N LYS A 384 5.98 16.61 4.19
CA LYS A 384 5.97 15.26 4.76
C LYS A 384 4.99 14.34 4.03
N MET A 385 3.79 14.82 3.66
CA MET A 385 2.86 14.05 2.85
C MET A 385 3.46 13.66 1.49
N LEU A 386 4.16 14.58 0.81
CA LEU A 386 4.82 14.29 -0.47
C LEU A 386 5.92 13.24 -0.31
N ASN A 387 6.75 13.35 0.72
CA ASN A 387 7.81 12.37 1.00
C ASN A 387 7.24 10.98 1.31
N LEU A 388 6.18 10.90 2.12
CA LEU A 388 5.52 9.63 2.42
C LEU A 388 4.84 9.05 1.17
N ALA A 389 4.24 9.88 0.32
CA ALA A 389 3.64 9.42 -0.93
C ALA A 389 4.68 8.81 -1.88
N ASP A 390 5.86 9.43 -2.00
CA ASP A 390 6.98 8.86 -2.75
C ASP A 390 7.45 7.55 -2.11
N GLN A 391 7.62 7.49 -0.79
CA GLN A 391 8.02 6.27 -0.09
C GLN A 391 7.06 5.09 -0.32
N VAL A 392 5.75 5.33 -0.30
CA VAL A 392 4.74 4.32 -0.64
C VAL A 392 4.96 3.82 -2.08
N GLY A 393 5.15 4.73 -3.03
CA GLY A 393 5.41 4.37 -4.43
C GLY A 393 6.70 3.57 -4.61
N GLN A 394 7.81 4.01 -4.01
CA GLN A 394 9.10 3.33 -4.13
C GLN A 394 9.09 1.93 -3.49
N THR A 395 8.28 1.71 -2.46
CA THR A 395 8.21 0.44 -1.73
C THR A 395 7.75 -0.73 -2.60
N ILE A 396 6.91 -0.47 -3.61
CA ILE A 396 6.34 -1.51 -4.49
C ILE A 396 6.73 -1.36 -5.96
N ASN A 397 7.50 -0.32 -6.31
CA ASN A 397 7.90 -0.06 -7.69
C ASN A 397 8.82 -1.17 -8.23
N PRO A 398 8.41 -1.95 -9.25
CA PRO A 398 9.18 -3.09 -9.77
C PRO A 398 10.56 -2.71 -10.34
N ASP A 399 10.80 -1.44 -10.67
CA ASP A 399 12.12 -0.94 -11.09
C ASP A 399 13.13 -0.87 -9.93
N LYS A 400 12.64 -0.83 -8.68
CA LYS A 400 13.45 -0.83 -7.46
C LYS A 400 13.51 -2.18 -6.76
N LEU A 401 12.70 -3.14 -7.20
CA LEU A 401 12.65 -4.50 -6.66
C LEU A 401 13.62 -5.44 -7.40
N THR A 402 13.97 -6.54 -6.76
CA THR A 402 14.79 -7.61 -7.35
C THR A 402 14.26 -8.99 -6.94
N GLY A 403 14.73 -10.05 -7.61
CA GLY A 403 14.43 -11.43 -7.24
C GLY A 403 12.95 -11.81 -7.31
N THR A 404 12.54 -12.71 -6.41
CA THR A 404 11.18 -13.27 -6.30
C THR A 404 10.14 -12.18 -6.09
N PHE A 405 10.45 -11.16 -5.29
CA PHE A 405 9.51 -10.07 -5.00
C PHE A 405 9.19 -9.25 -6.26
N LYS A 406 10.20 -8.94 -7.10
CA LYS A 406 9.95 -8.31 -8.40
C LYS A 406 9.07 -9.19 -9.30
N ASN A 407 9.32 -10.49 -9.32
CA ASN A 407 8.55 -11.44 -10.11
C ASN A 407 7.10 -11.53 -9.62
N PHE A 408 6.87 -11.50 -8.30
CA PHE A 408 5.54 -11.44 -7.72
C PHE A 408 4.78 -10.19 -8.16
N VAL A 409 5.41 -9.02 -8.05
CA VAL A 409 4.78 -7.76 -8.43
C VAL A 409 4.44 -7.72 -9.92
N THR A 410 5.40 -8.04 -10.78
CA THR A 410 5.22 -7.93 -12.24
C THR A 410 4.39 -9.05 -12.85
N GLY A 411 4.46 -10.26 -12.29
CA GLY A 411 3.79 -11.45 -12.81
C GLY A 411 2.39 -11.64 -12.26
N PHE A 412 2.10 -11.17 -11.04
CA PHE A 412 0.84 -11.45 -10.36
C PHE A 412 0.15 -10.19 -9.86
N LEU A 413 0.77 -9.44 -8.95
CA LEU A 413 0.11 -8.31 -8.25
C LEU A 413 -0.31 -7.18 -9.21
N ALA A 414 0.54 -6.81 -10.17
CA ALA A 414 0.28 -5.73 -11.13
C ALA A 414 -0.42 -6.22 -12.41
N THR A 415 -1.10 -7.39 -12.36
CA THR A 415 -1.81 -7.97 -13.50
C THR A 415 -3.29 -8.14 -13.18
N CYS A 416 -4.12 -8.33 -14.22
CA CYS A 416 -5.51 -8.69 -14.04
C CYS A 416 -6.00 -9.64 -15.14
N ASN A 417 -6.49 -10.80 -14.73
CA ASN A 417 -6.99 -11.85 -15.62
C ASN A 417 -8.49 -11.69 -15.96
N ASN A 418 -9.17 -10.71 -15.35
CA ASN A 418 -10.59 -10.47 -15.65
C ASN A 418 -10.77 -10.10 -17.13
N PRO A 419 -11.79 -10.67 -17.80
CA PRO A 419 -12.06 -10.35 -19.20
C PRO A 419 -12.50 -8.89 -19.35
N SER A 420 -12.23 -8.31 -20.53
CA SER A 420 -12.70 -6.96 -20.86
C SER A 420 -14.22 -6.88 -20.88
N THR A 421 -14.76 -5.81 -20.30
CA THR A 421 -16.21 -5.52 -20.30
C THR A 421 -16.66 -4.75 -21.54
N ALA A 422 -15.74 -4.35 -22.44
CA ALA A 422 -16.06 -3.47 -23.56
C ALA A 422 -16.79 -4.15 -24.73
N GLY A 423 -16.91 -5.49 -24.75
CA GLY A 423 -17.56 -6.27 -25.83
C GLY A 423 -16.94 -6.07 -27.22
N THR A 424 -15.91 -5.24 -27.31
CA THR A 424 -15.11 -4.87 -28.47
C THR A 424 -13.70 -5.34 -28.11
N GLY A 425 -12.92 -5.87 -29.05
CA GLY A 425 -11.60 -6.46 -28.79
C GLY A 425 -10.52 -5.49 -28.27
N GLY A 426 -10.90 -4.40 -27.59
CA GLY A 426 -10.02 -3.47 -26.90
C GLY A 426 -9.66 -3.92 -25.47
N THR A 427 -8.63 -3.28 -24.93
CA THR A 427 -8.02 -3.57 -23.62
C THR A 427 -8.67 -2.77 -22.48
N GLN A 428 -10.00 -2.66 -22.44
CA GLN A 428 -10.67 -2.01 -21.29
C GLN A 428 -10.77 -3.01 -20.14
N GLY A 429 -10.02 -2.79 -19.06
CA GLY A 429 -10.07 -3.65 -17.87
C GLY A 429 -11.45 -3.63 -17.18
N SER A 430 -11.72 -4.66 -16.36
CA SER A 430 -12.90 -4.67 -15.50
C SER A 430 -12.89 -3.48 -14.54
N ALA A 431 -14.08 -3.02 -14.12
CA ALA A 431 -14.17 -1.97 -13.10
C ALA A 431 -13.45 -2.39 -11.80
N PRO A 432 -12.87 -1.45 -11.03
CA PRO A 432 -12.32 -1.74 -9.70
C PRO A 432 -13.35 -2.45 -8.81
N GLY A 433 -12.88 -3.31 -7.91
CA GLY A 433 -13.76 -4.08 -7.03
C GLY A 433 -14.58 -5.17 -7.72
N THR A 434 -14.17 -5.63 -8.91
CA THR A 434 -14.84 -6.71 -9.65
C THR A 434 -14.15 -8.05 -9.41
N VAL A 435 -14.87 -9.01 -8.83
CA VAL A 435 -14.45 -10.41 -8.72
C VAL A 435 -15.15 -11.22 -9.83
N THR A 436 -14.36 -11.99 -10.57
CA THR A 436 -14.83 -12.93 -11.59
C THR A 436 -14.21 -14.31 -11.35
N THR A 437 -14.65 -15.30 -12.11
CA THR A 437 -14.04 -16.64 -12.09
C THR A 437 -12.57 -16.66 -12.56
N GLN A 438 -12.04 -15.56 -13.09
CA GLN A 438 -10.65 -15.43 -13.52
C GLN A 438 -9.81 -14.55 -12.60
N THR A 439 -10.37 -13.92 -11.56
CA THR A 439 -9.61 -12.98 -10.71
C THR A 439 -8.43 -13.63 -10.01
N PHE A 440 -8.58 -14.91 -9.61
CA PHE A 440 -7.55 -15.65 -8.89
C PHE A 440 -6.18 -15.60 -9.59
N ALA A 441 -5.11 -15.63 -8.80
CA ALA A 441 -3.72 -15.54 -9.25
C ALA A 441 -3.35 -14.22 -9.97
N SER A 442 -4.18 -13.18 -9.89
CA SER A 442 -3.88 -11.84 -10.41
C SER A 442 -4.36 -10.77 -9.44
N GLY A 443 -3.71 -9.61 -9.39
CA GLY A 443 -4.06 -8.57 -8.43
C GLY A 443 -5.40 -7.90 -8.71
N CYS A 444 -5.71 -7.57 -9.97
CA CYS A 444 -6.95 -6.87 -10.36
C CYS A 444 -7.28 -5.64 -9.48
N ALA A 445 -6.25 -4.89 -9.07
CA ALA A 445 -6.35 -3.72 -8.21
C ALA A 445 -5.29 -2.68 -8.56
#